data_AF-A0A1J3IRY3-F1
#
_entry.id   AF-A0A1J3IRY3-F1
#
_cell.length_a   1.000
_cell.length_b   1.000
_cell.length_c   1.000
_cell.angle_alpha   90.00
_cell.angle_beta   90.00
_cell.angle_gamma   90.00
#
_symmetry.space_group_name_H-M   'P 1'
#
loop_
_entity.id
_entity.type
_entity.pdbx_description
1 polymer ?
#
loop_
_entity_poly.entity_id
_entity_poly.type
_entity_poly.pdbx_seq_one_letter_code
_entity_poly.pdbx_strand_id
1 'polypeptide(L)'
;KVTGGAPNKLSKIKIVRKSIARVLTVYRQSQLSAIRKQIQEDAKGGKAYLPLDMRPKKTRAIRRRLTKEQATKKTEKQAKKLAAFPKRK
;
A
#
# COMPACT_ATOMS: atom_id res chain seq x y z
N LYS A 1 -0.36 38.16 -6.61
CA LYS A 1 -1.15 39.35 -6.21
C LYS A 1 -1.12 40.28 -7.42
N VAL A 2 -2.28 40.77 -7.88
CA VAL A 2 -2.41 41.44 -9.18
C VAL A 2 -2.11 42.95 -9.12
N THR A 3 -2.19 43.58 -7.95
CA THR A 3 -1.72 44.96 -7.71
C THR A 3 -0.83 45.02 -6.45
N GLY A 4 0.14 45.93 -6.42
CA GLY A 4 1.20 46.07 -5.41
C GLY A 4 0.67 45.99 -3.97
N GLY A 5 0.74 44.80 -3.36
CA GLY A 5 0.21 44.55 -2.03
C GLY A 5 1.29 44.70 -0.97
N ALA A 6 0.92 45.22 0.21
CA ALA A 6 1.80 45.36 1.35
C ALA A 6 2.63 44.08 1.63
N PRO A 7 3.94 44.19 1.92
CA PRO A 7 4.85 43.03 2.07
C PRO A 7 4.36 41.98 3.07
N ASN A 8 3.71 42.39 4.16
CA ASN A 8 3.14 41.49 5.16
C ASN A 8 2.02 40.58 4.59
N LYS A 9 1.24 41.06 3.62
CA LYS A 9 0.23 40.21 2.96
C LYS A 9 0.89 39.18 2.04
N LEU A 10 2.04 39.50 1.44
CA LEU A 10 2.78 38.60 0.57
C LEU A 10 3.50 37.50 1.35
N SER A 11 4.11 37.83 2.50
CA SER A 11 4.78 36.84 3.36
C SER A 11 3.80 35.79 3.91
N LYS A 12 2.55 36.19 4.20
CA LYS A 12 1.49 35.28 4.68
C LYS A 12 1.04 34.24 3.65
N ILE A 13 1.19 34.50 2.34
CA ILE A 13 0.75 33.55 1.28
C ILE A 13 1.45 32.20 1.42
N LYS A 14 2.76 32.20 1.68
CA LYS A 14 3.55 30.96 1.87
C LYS A 14 3.06 30.17 3.08
N ILE A 15 2.76 30.87 4.17
CA ILE A 15 2.30 30.26 5.42
C ILE A 15 0.93 29.61 5.19
N VAL A 16 -0.03 30.37 4.65
CA VAL A 16 -1.39 29.88 4.38
C VAL A 16 -1.37 28.70 3.42
N ARG A 17 -0.58 28.75 2.34
CA ARG A 17 -0.45 27.64 1.38
C ARG A 17 0.05 26.35 2.06
N LYS A 18 1.06 26.47 2.93
CA LYS A 18 1.56 25.32 3.69
C LYS A 18 0.51 24.81 4.68
N SER A 19 -0.23 25.70 5.35
CA SER A 19 -1.30 25.30 6.26
C SER A 19 -2.43 24.56 5.55
N ILE A 20 -2.88 25.04 4.38
CA ILE A 20 -3.87 24.34 3.54
C ILE A 20 -3.36 22.94 3.18
N ALA A 21 -2.10 22.83 2.72
CA ALA A 21 -1.50 21.55 2.39
C ALA A 21 -1.47 20.59 3.59
N ARG A 22 -1.15 21.08 4.80
CA ARG A 22 -1.16 20.26 6.03
C ARG A 22 -2.56 19.76 6.35
N VAL A 23 -3.57 20.63 6.32
CA VAL A 23 -4.97 20.25 6.60
C VAL A 23 -5.46 19.19 5.62
N LEU A 24 -5.23 19.39 4.32
CA LEU A 24 -5.60 18.41 3.29
C LEU A 24 -4.85 17.08 3.46
N THR A 25 -3.59 17.13 3.90
CA THR A 25 -2.80 15.92 4.19
C THR A 25 -3.41 15.12 5.33
N VAL A 26 -3.74 15.78 6.45
CA VAL A 26 -4.37 15.14 7.61
C VAL A 26 -5.75 14.58 7.24
N TYR A 27 -6.56 15.36 6.52
CA TYR A 27 -7.86 14.91 6.03
C TYR A 27 -7.74 13.64 5.19
N ARG A 28 -6.79 13.61 4.25
CA ARG A 28 -6.53 12.43 3.40
C ARG A 28 -6.04 11.24 4.21
N GLN A 29 -5.17 11.45 5.21
CA GLN A 29 -4.69 10.39 6.09
C GLN A 29 -5.84 9.77 6.89
N SER A 30 -6.71 10.59 7.48
CA SER A 30 -7.89 10.13 8.23
C SER A 30 -8.85 9.35 7.33
N GLN A 31 -9.17 9.89 6.14
CA GLN A 31 -10.03 9.23 5.15
C GLN A 31 -9.46 7.87 4.73
N LEU A 32 -8.17 7.80 4.37
CA LEU A 32 -7.53 6.54 3.98
C LEU A 32 -7.52 5.53 5.13
N SER A 33 -7.35 5.97 6.37
CA SER A 33 -7.40 5.09 7.54
C SER A 33 -8.78 4.49 7.76
N ALA A 34 -9.85 5.29 7.64
CA ALA A 34 -11.23 4.84 7.75
C ALA A 34 -11.58 3.82 6.66
N ILE A 35 -11.24 4.11 5.40
CA ILE A 35 -11.48 3.18 4.29
C ILE A 35 -10.69 1.87 4.48
N ARG A 36 -9.46 1.92 5.00
CA ARG A 36 -8.68 0.70 5.29
C ARG A 36 -9.33 -0.15 6.38
N LYS A 37 -9.87 0.46 7.43
CA LYS A 37 -10.61 -0.24 8.49
C LYS A 37 -11.86 -0.91 7.91
N GLN A 38 -12.65 -0.16 7.15
CA GLN A 38 -13.83 -0.69 6.47
C GLN A 38 -13.50 -1.89 5.57
N ILE A 39 -12.47 -1.76 4.72
CA ILE A 39 -12.01 -2.86 3.87
C ILE A 39 -11.56 -4.07 4.71
N GLN A 40 -10.92 -3.86 5.87
CA GLN A 40 -10.52 -4.97 6.75
C GLN A 40 -11.71 -5.68 7.40
N GLU A 41 -12.75 -4.93 7.77
CA GLU A 41 -14.00 -5.46 8.34
C GLU A 41 -14.81 -6.22 7.29
N ASP A 42 -14.96 -5.66 6.09
CA ASP A 42 -15.68 -6.28 4.97
C ASP A 42 -14.92 -7.50 4.41
N ALA A 43 -13.59 -7.44 4.37
CA ALA A 43 -12.73 -8.50 3.82
C ALA A 43 -12.50 -9.68 4.77
N LYS A 44 -13.32 -9.85 5.82
CA LYS A 44 -13.40 -11.12 6.58
C LYS A 44 -13.63 -12.34 5.66
N GLY A 45 -14.12 -12.13 4.42
CA GLY A 45 -14.27 -13.15 3.37
C GLY A 45 -13.16 -13.23 2.31
N GLY A 46 -12.12 -12.38 2.35
CA GLY A 46 -10.99 -12.45 1.42
C GLY A 46 -10.70 -11.16 0.65
N LYS A 47 -9.42 -10.80 0.57
CA LYS A 47 -8.88 -9.55 -0.01
C LYS A 47 -8.85 -9.54 -1.55
N ALA A 48 -9.81 -10.20 -2.22
CA ALA A 48 -9.74 -10.41 -3.67
C ALA A 48 -9.93 -9.10 -4.47
N TYR A 49 -10.78 -8.18 -3.97
CA TYR A 49 -11.25 -7.02 -4.75
C TYR A 49 -10.99 -5.67 -4.07
N LEU A 50 -9.73 -5.35 -3.77
CA LEU A 50 -9.39 -3.98 -3.34
C LEU A 50 -9.38 -2.99 -4.52
N PRO A 51 -9.83 -1.74 -4.29
CA PRO A 51 -9.56 -0.61 -5.18
C PRO A 51 -8.07 -0.46 -5.48
N LEU A 52 -7.71 -0.03 -6.69
CA LEU A 52 -6.32 0.07 -7.14
C LEU A 52 -5.44 0.90 -6.20
N ASP A 53 -5.97 2.00 -5.67
CA ASP A 53 -5.27 2.90 -4.74
C ASP A 53 -4.90 2.26 -3.40
N MET A 54 -5.66 1.26 -2.98
CA MET A 54 -5.43 0.54 -1.72
C MET A 54 -4.56 -0.71 -1.89
N ARG A 55 -4.19 -1.06 -3.14
CA ARG A 55 -3.32 -2.20 -3.39
C ARG A 55 -1.88 -1.87 -2.99
N PRO A 56 -1.12 -2.86 -2.48
CA PRO A 56 0.31 -2.68 -2.24
C PRO A 56 1.04 -2.26 -3.52
N LYS A 57 1.78 -1.14 -3.46
CA LYS A 57 2.60 -0.66 -4.57
C LYS A 57 3.85 -1.54 -4.69
N LYS A 58 3.82 -2.48 -5.63
CA LYS A 58 4.95 -3.36 -5.99
C LYS A 58 5.23 -3.23 -7.49
N THR A 59 6.43 -3.62 -7.92
CA THR A 59 6.76 -3.66 -9.35
C THR A 59 5.85 -4.66 -10.08
N ARG A 60 5.64 -4.45 -11.39
CA ARG A 60 4.84 -5.35 -12.23
C ARG A 60 5.37 -6.79 -12.18
N ALA A 61 6.70 -6.96 -12.22
CA ALA A 61 7.35 -8.26 -12.10
C ALA A 61 7.00 -8.96 -10.78
N ILE A 62 7.07 -8.26 -9.65
CA ILE A 62 6.72 -8.82 -8.33
C ILE A 62 5.21 -9.17 -8.23
N ARG A 63 4.33 -8.42 -8.89
CA ARG A 63 2.89 -8.73 -8.92
C ARG A 63 2.56 -9.97 -9.77
N ARG A 64 3.39 -10.30 -10.75
CA ARG A 64 3.16 -11.40 -11.70
C ARG A 64 3.89 -12.70 -11.35
N ARG A 65 4.89 -12.66 -10.47
CA ARG A 65 5.61 -13.87 -10.01
C ARG A 65 4.69 -14.78 -9.19
N LEU A 66 5.03 -16.07 -9.14
CA LEU A 66 4.36 -17.06 -8.30
C LEU A 66 4.40 -16.70 -6.81
N THR A 67 3.39 -17.14 -6.05
CA THR A 67 3.45 -17.07 -4.59
C THR A 67 4.54 -18.00 -4.06
N LYS A 68 5.07 -17.72 -2.86
CA LYS A 68 6.10 -18.56 -2.24
C LYS A 68 5.63 -20.00 -2.14
N GLU A 69 4.38 -20.20 -1.72
CA GLU A 69 3.75 -21.52 -1.61
C GLU A 69 3.71 -22.25 -2.96
N GLN A 70 3.30 -21.58 -4.03
CA GLN A 70 3.29 -22.14 -5.38
C GLN A 70 4.70 -22.54 -5.83
N ALA A 71 5.68 -21.67 -5.61
CA ALA A 71 7.07 -21.92 -5.99
C ALA A 71 7.72 -23.07 -5.19
N THR A 72 7.32 -23.26 -3.93
CA THR A 72 7.83 -24.35 -3.08
C THR A 72 6.99 -25.62 -3.15
N LYS A 73 5.83 -25.60 -3.83
CA LYS A 73 4.92 -26.74 -3.87
C LYS A 73 5.60 -27.90 -4.58
N LYS A 74 5.67 -29.04 -3.91
CA LYS A 74 6.26 -30.27 -4.43
C LYS A 74 5.15 -31.25 -4.78
N THR A 75 5.41 -32.11 -5.76
CA THR A 75 4.51 -33.24 -6.01
C THR A 75 4.61 -34.25 -4.87
N GLU A 76 3.56 -35.04 -4.66
CA GLU A 76 3.56 -36.08 -3.61
C GLU A 76 4.73 -37.05 -3.78
N LYS A 77 5.06 -37.42 -5.02
CA LYS A 77 6.20 -38.25 -5.36
C LYS A 77 7.53 -37.62 -4.92
N GLN A 78 7.72 -36.33 -5.19
CA GLN A 78 8.93 -35.60 -4.76
C GLN A 78 9.01 -35.48 -3.23
N ALA A 79 7.88 -35.20 -2.56
CA ALA A 79 7.82 -35.11 -1.12
C ALA A 79 8.22 -36.44 -0.45
N LYS A 80 7.65 -37.57 -0.91
CA LYS A 80 8.02 -38.92 -0.44
C LYS A 80 9.50 -39.23 -0.65
N LYS A 81 10.05 -38.89 -1.83
CA LYS A 81 11.48 -39.10 -2.13
C LYS A 81 12.40 -38.29 -1.20
N LEU A 82 12.08 -37.03 -0.96
CA LEU A 82 12.88 -36.17 -0.09
C LEU A 82 12.80 -36.59 1.39
N ALA A 83 11.65 -37.10 1.83
CA ALA A 83 11.50 -37.65 3.17
C ALA A 83 12.32 -38.94 3.35
N ALA A 84 12.32 -39.81 2.35
CA ALA A 84 13.08 -41.06 2.38
C ALA A 84 14.60 -40.84 2.31
N PHE A 85 15.06 -39.85 1.54
CA PHE A 85 16.50 -39.60 1.30
C PHE A 85 16.88 -38.16 1.64
N PRO A 86 17.06 -37.81 2.92
CA PRO A 86 17.51 -36.48 3.31
C PRO A 86 18.97 -36.25 2.92
N LYS A 87 19.31 -35.00 2.55
CA LYS A 87 20.70 -34.62 2.29
C LYS A 87 21.48 -34.64 3.61
N ARG A 88 22.41 -35.59 3.73
CA ARG A 88 23.34 -35.70 4.87
C ARG A 88 24.54 -34.77 4.64
N LYS A 89 25.13 -34.25 5.73
CA LYS A 89 26.32 -33.40 5.68
C LYS A 89 27.56 -34.22 5.38
#